data_AF-A0A950FWI6-F1
#
_entry.id   AF-A0A950FWI6-F1
#
_cell.length_a   1.000
_cell.length_b   1.000
_cell.length_c   1.000
_cell.angle_alpha   90.00
_cell.angle_beta   90.00
_cell.angle_gamma   90.00
#
_symmetry.space_group_name_H-M   'P 1'
#
loop_
_entity.id
_entity.type
_entity.pdbx_description
1 polymer ?
#
loop_
_entity_poly.entity_id
_entity_poly.type
_entity_poly.pdbx_seq_one_letter_code
_entity_poly.pdbx_strand_id
1 'polypeptide(L)'
;YTDFRLHPILFEQVLTAATQAGVERCVLVGTVYPFGFARTPLVREDDCVDRIVLNAFFRMGHGPGGFRVLWRALSGSEETLAHTHLMRMAGRFSRRIHGYAKANGIPVVHCPAGERKHELAEEYLAKTNNTQGLFLILVGRAQAPVWDMSANHHFEPKKPMPYVNHYSFHLLDPEWGHITIKISGHPPFPAQVILNGHEYVACQARKAGISFTKEGNCFTQISDAAGLAKIADTLSGP
;
A
#
# COMPACT_ATOMS: atom_id res chain seq x y z
N TYR A 1 3.83 18.08 5.66
CA TYR A 1 5.16 17.99 5.03
C TYR A 1 5.17 18.91 3.82
N THR A 2 5.76 20.10 3.93
CA THR A 2 5.69 21.16 2.89
C THR A 2 7.06 21.58 2.37
N ASP A 3 8.15 21.03 2.92
CA ASP A 3 9.50 21.27 2.40
C ASP A 3 9.93 20.15 1.44
N PHE A 4 9.59 20.35 0.17
CA PHE A 4 9.94 19.45 -0.93
C PHE A 4 11.45 19.30 -1.15
N ARG A 5 12.31 20.13 -0.51
CA ARG A 5 13.77 20.00 -0.58
C ARG A 5 14.30 18.83 0.25
N LEU A 6 13.51 18.30 1.19
CA LEU A 6 13.87 17.16 2.02
C LEU A 6 13.40 15.82 1.43
N HIS A 7 12.54 15.83 0.41
CA HIS A 7 12.13 14.62 -0.33
C HIS A 7 13.32 13.81 -0.87
N PRO A 8 14.36 14.43 -1.47
CA PRO A 8 15.56 13.71 -1.89
C PRO A 8 16.28 13.03 -0.74
N ILE A 9 16.38 13.66 0.43
CA ILE A 9 17.08 13.13 1.61
C ILE A 9 16.30 11.95 2.21
N LEU A 10 14.97 12.07 2.34
CA LEU A 10 14.13 10.99 2.86
C LEU A 10 14.14 9.78 1.91
N PHE A 11 14.15 10.04 0.62
CA PHE A 11 14.21 9.02 -0.42
C PHE A 11 15.59 8.37 -0.53
N GLU A 12 16.64 9.14 -0.37
CA GLU A 12 18.03 8.68 -0.28
C GLU A 12 18.23 7.82 0.97
N GLN A 13 17.66 8.17 2.12
CA GLN A 13 17.68 7.33 3.32
C GLN A 13 16.93 6.01 3.11
N VAL A 14 15.76 6.03 2.48
CA VAL A 14 14.97 4.83 2.14
C VAL A 14 15.71 3.94 1.13
N LEU A 15 16.34 4.52 0.11
CA LEU A 15 17.12 3.79 -0.88
C LEU A 15 18.45 3.29 -0.32
N THR A 16 19.09 4.04 0.58
CA THR A 16 20.32 3.64 1.28
C THR A 16 20.02 2.47 2.21
N ALA A 17 18.93 2.53 2.97
CA ALA A 17 18.47 1.42 3.80
C ALA A 17 18.12 0.18 2.95
N ALA A 18 17.44 0.36 1.82
CA ALA A 18 17.16 -0.71 0.88
C ALA A 18 18.45 -1.33 0.29
N THR A 19 19.42 -0.51 -0.07
CA THR A 19 20.71 -0.97 -0.65
C THR A 19 21.57 -1.67 0.39
N GLN A 20 21.63 -1.17 1.63
CA GLN A 20 22.32 -1.82 2.75
C GLN A 20 21.67 -3.15 3.14
N ALA A 21 20.36 -3.30 2.90
CA ALA A 21 19.65 -4.56 3.00
C ALA A 21 19.82 -5.48 1.77
N GLY A 22 20.70 -5.12 0.81
CA GLY A 22 21.04 -5.94 -0.36
C GLY A 22 20.07 -5.82 -1.54
N VAL A 23 19.20 -4.81 -1.57
CA VAL A 23 18.30 -4.58 -2.71
C VAL A 23 19.11 -4.07 -3.91
N GLU A 24 19.29 -4.90 -4.92
CA GLU A 24 20.14 -4.59 -6.09
C GLU A 24 19.46 -3.71 -7.16
N ARG A 25 18.13 -3.53 -7.11
CA ARG A 25 17.42 -2.67 -8.08
C ARG A 25 16.10 -2.12 -7.55
N CYS A 26 16.01 -0.79 -7.43
CA CYS A 26 14.77 -0.06 -7.14
C CYS A 26 14.25 0.64 -8.40
N VAL A 27 12.94 0.51 -8.68
CA VAL A 27 12.25 1.24 -9.75
C VAL A 27 11.12 2.03 -9.13
N LEU A 28 11.14 3.35 -9.34
CA LEU A 28 10.28 4.31 -8.64
C LEU A 28 9.37 5.02 -9.63
N VAL A 29 8.06 4.92 -9.40
CA VAL A 29 7.02 5.58 -10.21
C VAL A 29 5.89 6.10 -9.32
N GLY A 30 5.69 7.43 -9.29
CA GLY A 30 4.40 8.08 -8.97
C GLY A 30 4.30 8.86 -7.65
N THR A 31 3.84 10.11 -7.74
CA THR A 31 3.75 11.18 -6.73
C THR A 31 2.55 11.10 -5.76
N VAL A 32 2.65 11.79 -4.62
CA VAL A 32 1.67 11.86 -3.51
C VAL A 32 0.74 13.09 -3.67
N TYR A 33 -0.58 12.91 -3.58
CA TYR A 33 -1.53 13.99 -3.25
C TYR A 33 -2.67 13.47 -2.36
N PRO A 34 -2.99 14.15 -1.23
CA PRO A 34 -4.10 13.81 -0.36
C PRO A 34 -5.42 14.42 -0.88
N PHE A 35 -6.52 13.67 -0.84
CA PHE A 35 -7.87 14.23 -0.95
C PHE A 35 -8.77 13.58 0.10
N GLY A 36 -9.33 14.41 0.98
CA GLY A 36 -10.37 14.06 1.94
C GLY A 36 -10.28 14.90 3.22
N PHE A 37 -11.26 15.79 3.44
CA PHE A 37 -11.45 16.42 4.75
C PHE A 37 -12.34 15.49 5.60
N ALA A 38 -11.87 15.13 6.79
CA ALA A 38 -12.69 14.45 7.78
C ALA A 38 -13.83 15.37 8.24
N ARG A 39 -15.07 14.88 8.20
CA ARG A 39 -16.24 15.53 8.80
C ARG A 39 -16.96 14.54 9.69
N THR A 40 -16.69 14.60 11.00
CA THR A 40 -17.63 14.19 12.07
C THR A 40 -17.12 14.70 13.43
N PRO A 41 -18.00 15.11 14.38
CA PRO A 41 -17.60 15.42 15.76
C PRO A 41 -17.41 14.15 16.62
N LEU A 42 -16.49 14.24 17.59
CA LEU A 42 -15.83 13.18 18.37
C LEU A 42 -16.71 12.29 19.28
N VAL A 43 -16.25 11.04 19.47
CA VAL A 43 -16.14 10.39 20.81
C VAL A 43 -14.83 9.53 20.87
N ARG A 44 -13.96 9.91 21.82
CA ARG A 44 -12.57 9.58 22.21
C ARG A 44 -11.84 8.29 21.75
N GLU A 45 -10.62 8.54 21.25
CA GLU A 45 -9.57 7.71 20.63
C GLU A 45 -8.23 8.49 20.82
N ASP A 46 -7.94 8.94 22.05
CA ASP A 46 -7.25 10.24 22.24
C ASP A 46 -5.70 10.24 22.20
N ASP A 47 -5.00 9.11 22.03
CA ASP A 47 -3.52 9.10 22.19
C ASP A 47 -2.71 8.69 20.95
N CYS A 48 -3.28 8.16 19.86
CA CYS A 48 -2.50 7.72 18.69
C CYS A 48 -3.29 7.75 17.36
N VAL A 49 -2.61 8.09 16.26
CA VAL A 49 -3.16 7.99 14.90
C VAL A 49 -3.46 6.53 14.55
N ASP A 50 -4.73 6.16 14.33
CA ASP A 50 -5.08 4.76 14.00
C ASP A 50 -4.49 4.32 12.64
N ARG A 51 -4.82 5.03 11.56
CA ARG A 51 -4.37 4.68 10.20
C ARG A 51 -3.85 5.87 9.42
N ILE A 52 -2.70 5.68 8.78
CA ILE A 52 -2.18 6.59 7.76
C ILE A 52 -2.30 5.89 6.41
N VAL A 53 -3.07 6.48 5.50
CA VAL A 53 -3.27 5.94 4.15
C VAL A 53 -2.64 6.88 3.13
N LEU A 54 -1.59 6.40 2.47
CA LEU A 54 -0.91 7.09 1.38
C LEU A 54 -1.44 6.56 0.06
N ASN A 55 -2.14 7.41 -0.70
CA ASN A 55 -2.61 7.04 -2.03
C ASN A 55 -1.46 7.23 -3.04
N ALA A 56 -0.91 6.12 -3.53
CA ALA A 56 0.05 6.08 -4.62
C ALA A 56 -0.72 5.89 -5.95
N PHE A 57 -1.30 6.98 -6.47
CA PHE A 57 -2.05 6.96 -7.72
C PHE A 57 -1.60 8.11 -8.64
N PHE A 58 -1.41 7.79 -9.92
CA PHE A 58 -1.07 8.80 -10.92
C PHE A 58 -2.35 9.47 -11.45
N ARG A 59 -2.79 10.56 -10.81
CA ARG A 59 -4.06 11.25 -11.12
C ARG A 59 -4.27 11.51 -12.61
N MET A 60 -3.25 11.99 -13.33
CA MET A 60 -3.36 12.24 -14.77
C MET A 60 -3.57 10.94 -15.57
N GLY A 61 -2.94 9.84 -15.18
CA GLY A 61 -3.13 8.53 -15.82
C GLY A 61 -4.51 7.91 -15.59
N HIS A 62 -5.29 8.47 -14.67
CA HIS A 62 -6.69 8.12 -14.48
C HIS A 62 -7.65 9.07 -15.24
N GLY A 63 -7.13 9.89 -16.15
CA GLY A 63 -7.89 10.57 -17.20
C GLY A 63 -7.48 10.08 -18.60
N PRO A 64 -8.37 10.14 -19.60
CA PRO A 64 -8.10 9.74 -20.99
C PRO A 64 -6.80 10.30 -21.56
N GLY A 65 -6.62 11.63 -21.48
CA GLY A 65 -5.47 12.32 -22.04
C GLY A 65 -4.17 12.03 -21.29
N GLY A 66 -4.20 11.97 -19.96
CA GLY A 66 -3.00 11.68 -19.18
C GLY A 66 -2.59 10.21 -19.24
N PHE A 67 -3.53 9.27 -19.43
CA PHE A 67 -3.19 7.87 -19.70
C PHE A 67 -2.44 7.72 -21.03
N ARG A 68 -2.83 8.48 -22.06
CA ARG A 68 -2.10 8.51 -23.34
C ARG A 68 -0.68 9.04 -23.17
N VAL A 69 -0.49 10.11 -22.40
CA VAL A 69 0.86 10.64 -22.09
C VAL A 69 1.71 9.59 -21.37
N LEU A 70 1.16 8.94 -20.36
CA LEU A 70 1.82 7.82 -19.67
C LEU A 70 2.17 6.70 -20.65
N TRP A 71 1.25 6.35 -21.54
CA TRP A 71 1.44 5.28 -22.51
C TRP A 71 2.58 5.57 -23.49
N ARG A 72 2.64 6.78 -24.03
CA ARG A 72 3.76 7.23 -24.89
C ARG A 72 5.08 7.16 -24.15
N ALA A 73 5.12 7.58 -22.88
CA ALA A 73 6.33 7.48 -22.06
C ALA A 73 6.77 6.03 -21.84
N LEU A 74 5.83 5.08 -21.72
CA LEU A 74 6.12 3.67 -21.50
C LEU A 74 6.45 2.88 -22.77
N SER A 75 5.81 3.21 -23.89
CA SER A 75 5.83 2.40 -25.12
C SER A 75 6.47 3.10 -26.31
N GLY A 76 6.84 4.37 -26.19
CA GLY A 76 7.41 5.19 -27.27
C GLY A 76 6.39 5.73 -28.28
N SER A 77 5.22 5.10 -28.41
CA SER A 77 4.12 5.53 -29.30
C SER A 77 2.75 5.09 -28.76
N GLU A 78 1.66 5.52 -29.42
CA GLU A 78 0.29 5.05 -29.13
C GLU A 78 -0.14 3.86 -30.00
N GLU A 79 0.71 3.37 -30.91
CA GLU A 79 0.34 2.31 -31.86
C GLU A 79 -0.08 1.00 -31.15
N THR A 80 0.53 0.73 -30.00
CA THR A 80 0.26 -0.46 -29.19
C THR A 80 -0.84 -0.25 -28.16
N LEU A 81 -1.40 0.97 -28.08
CA LEU A 81 -2.45 1.32 -27.13
C LEU A 81 -3.75 0.67 -27.59
N ALA A 82 -4.05 -0.47 -26.98
CA ALA A 82 -5.23 -1.29 -27.27
C ALA A 82 -5.68 -2.03 -26.01
N HIS A 83 -6.97 -2.37 -25.91
CA HIS A 83 -7.53 -3.14 -24.80
C HIS A 83 -6.77 -4.45 -24.56
N THR A 84 -6.39 -5.15 -25.63
CA THR A 84 -5.59 -6.39 -25.56
C THR A 84 -4.23 -6.18 -24.89
N HIS A 85 -3.60 -5.02 -25.07
CA HIS A 85 -2.33 -4.70 -24.43
C HIS A 85 -2.51 -4.42 -22.93
N LEU A 86 -3.58 -3.71 -22.54
CA LEU A 86 -3.93 -3.50 -21.14
C LEU A 86 -4.19 -4.81 -20.41
N MET A 87 -4.93 -5.72 -21.03
CA MET A 87 -5.18 -7.07 -20.50
C MET A 87 -3.88 -7.88 -20.39
N ARG A 88 -2.97 -7.76 -21.36
CA ARG A 88 -1.62 -8.37 -21.28
C ARG A 88 -0.81 -7.78 -20.12
N MET A 89 -0.88 -6.48 -19.86
CA MET A 89 -0.20 -5.87 -18.71
C MET A 89 -0.74 -6.40 -17.39
N ALA A 90 -2.07 -6.45 -17.22
CA ALA A 90 -2.71 -7.03 -16.05
C ALA A 90 -2.30 -8.51 -15.85
N GLY A 91 -2.30 -9.29 -16.92
CA GLY A 91 -1.85 -10.70 -16.90
C GLY A 91 -0.36 -10.86 -16.56
N ARG A 92 0.51 -9.99 -17.10
CA ARG A 92 1.95 -9.97 -16.75
C ARG A 92 2.17 -9.61 -15.29
N PHE A 93 1.43 -8.63 -14.77
CA PHE A 93 1.49 -8.23 -13.37
C PHE A 93 1.11 -9.39 -12.44
N SER A 94 -0.05 -10.01 -12.68
CA SER A 94 -0.48 -11.20 -11.94
C SER A 94 0.58 -12.32 -11.99
N ARG A 95 1.04 -12.69 -13.20
CA ARG A 95 2.03 -13.77 -13.37
C ARG A 95 3.33 -13.49 -12.60
N ARG A 96 3.82 -12.24 -12.62
CA ARG A 96 5.04 -11.86 -11.90
C ARG A 96 4.85 -11.93 -10.39
N ILE A 97 3.71 -11.51 -9.86
CA ILE A 97 3.39 -11.65 -8.43
C ILE A 97 3.38 -13.11 -8.03
N HIS A 98 2.64 -13.95 -8.73
CA HIS A 98 2.55 -15.39 -8.42
C HIS A 98 3.92 -16.08 -8.57
N GLY A 99 4.70 -15.70 -9.59
CA GLY A 99 6.05 -16.21 -9.79
C GLY A 99 7.00 -15.83 -8.64
N TYR A 100 7.01 -14.57 -8.24
CA TYR A 100 7.81 -14.09 -7.10
C TYR A 100 7.38 -14.74 -5.79
N ALA A 101 6.07 -14.79 -5.52
CA ALA A 101 5.54 -15.37 -4.29
C ALA A 101 5.88 -16.86 -4.19
N LYS A 102 5.72 -17.62 -5.28
CA LYS A 102 6.12 -19.03 -5.34
C LYS A 102 7.62 -19.22 -5.10
N ALA A 103 8.47 -18.39 -5.71
CA ALA A 103 9.91 -18.49 -5.56
C ALA A 103 10.39 -18.22 -4.12
N ASN A 104 9.65 -17.43 -3.36
CA ASN A 104 10.00 -17.03 -1.99
C ASN A 104 9.12 -17.71 -0.91
N GLY A 105 8.28 -18.68 -1.28
CA GLY A 105 7.39 -19.37 -0.33
C GLY A 105 6.32 -18.48 0.30
N ILE A 106 5.96 -17.37 -0.34
CA ILE A 106 4.98 -16.41 0.17
C ILE A 106 3.57 -16.89 -0.25
N PRO A 107 2.64 -17.07 0.70
CA PRO A 107 1.26 -17.44 0.39
C PRO A 107 0.56 -16.35 -0.43
N VAL A 108 -0.13 -16.78 -1.50
CA VAL A 108 -1.05 -15.94 -2.26
C VAL A 108 -2.46 -16.52 -2.11
N VAL A 109 -3.32 -15.84 -1.37
CA VAL A 109 -4.66 -16.34 -1.03
C VAL A 109 -5.71 -15.56 -1.81
N HIS A 110 -6.55 -16.28 -2.56
CA HIS A 110 -7.67 -15.68 -3.26
C HIS A 110 -8.89 -15.62 -2.34
N CYS A 111 -9.33 -14.39 -2.07
CA CYS A 111 -10.39 -14.12 -1.13
C CYS A 111 -11.76 -14.05 -1.82
N PRO A 112 -12.72 -14.94 -1.51
CA PRO A 112 -14.08 -14.83 -2.01
C PRO A 112 -14.79 -13.57 -1.46
N ALA A 113 -15.92 -13.23 -2.06
CA ALA A 113 -16.77 -12.16 -1.55
C ALA A 113 -17.28 -12.49 -0.13
N GLY A 114 -17.29 -11.51 0.75
CA GLY A 114 -17.71 -11.68 2.16
C GLY A 114 -16.60 -12.11 3.12
N GLU A 115 -15.42 -12.52 2.64
CA GLU A 115 -14.32 -12.90 3.52
C GLU A 115 -13.74 -11.69 4.28
N ARG A 116 -13.57 -11.85 5.60
CA ARG A 116 -12.96 -10.85 6.49
C ARG A 116 -11.44 -10.88 6.35
N LYS A 117 -10.95 -10.20 5.32
CA LYS A 117 -9.53 -10.15 4.94
C LYS A 117 -8.58 -9.70 6.06
N HIS A 118 -9.05 -8.88 7.01
CA HIS A 118 -8.22 -8.43 8.13
C HIS A 118 -7.95 -9.56 9.13
N GLU A 119 -8.96 -10.36 9.49
CA GLU A 119 -8.80 -11.53 10.35
C GLU A 119 -7.91 -12.58 9.70
N LEU A 120 -8.12 -12.82 8.40
CA LEU A 120 -7.25 -13.72 7.65
C LEU A 120 -5.79 -13.24 7.71
N ALA A 121 -5.54 -11.94 7.54
CA ALA A 121 -4.19 -11.41 7.67
C ALA A 121 -3.61 -11.56 9.09
N GLU A 122 -4.42 -11.36 10.13
CA GLU A 122 -4.03 -11.56 11.53
C GLU A 122 -3.68 -13.03 11.84
N GLU A 123 -4.43 -13.99 11.29
CA GLU A 123 -4.11 -15.41 11.43
C GLU A 123 -2.76 -15.78 10.82
N TYR A 124 -2.45 -15.24 9.64
CA TYR A 124 -1.16 -15.45 8.99
C TYR A 124 -0.03 -14.70 9.70
N LEU A 125 -0.31 -13.51 10.24
CA LEU A 125 0.62 -12.73 11.04
C LEU A 125 0.98 -13.48 12.34
N ALA A 126 0.03 -14.15 12.98
CA ALA A 126 0.29 -14.95 14.18
C ALA A 126 1.11 -16.23 13.89
N LYS A 127 1.06 -16.73 12.65
CA LYS A 127 1.75 -17.96 12.23
C LYS A 127 3.08 -17.72 11.53
N THR A 128 3.37 -16.47 11.13
CA THR A 128 4.59 -16.16 10.38
C THR A 128 5.81 -16.11 11.30
N ASN A 129 6.91 -16.72 10.87
CA ASN A 129 8.22 -16.59 11.52
C ASN A 129 9.04 -15.45 10.92
N ASN A 130 8.50 -14.72 9.93
CA ASN A 130 9.17 -13.59 9.35
C ASN A 130 9.25 -12.47 10.38
N THR A 131 10.41 -11.85 10.51
CA THR A 131 10.61 -10.66 11.35
C THR A 131 10.56 -9.37 10.54
N GLN A 132 10.73 -9.47 9.22
CA GLN A 132 10.70 -8.36 8.28
C GLN A 132 10.28 -8.85 6.89
N GLY A 133 9.68 -7.96 6.10
CA GLY A 133 9.38 -8.18 4.69
C GLY A 133 7.99 -8.75 4.43
N LEU A 134 7.74 -9.08 3.16
CA LEU A 134 6.46 -9.59 2.68
C LEU A 134 6.21 -11.01 3.20
N PHE A 135 5.09 -11.23 3.87
CA PHE A 135 4.73 -12.55 4.41
C PHE A 135 3.42 -13.11 3.87
N LEU A 136 2.57 -12.29 3.24
CA LEU A 136 1.28 -12.72 2.70
C LEU A 136 0.81 -11.79 1.57
N ILE A 137 0.16 -12.36 0.55
CA ILE A 137 -0.56 -11.62 -0.47
C ILE A 137 -2.03 -12.08 -0.49
N LEU A 138 -2.96 -11.18 -0.20
CA LEU A 138 -4.39 -11.43 -0.35
C LEU A 138 -4.88 -10.88 -1.69
N VAL A 139 -5.68 -11.66 -2.43
CA VAL A 139 -6.24 -11.28 -3.73
C VAL A 139 -7.75 -11.20 -3.61
N GLY A 140 -8.29 -9.99 -3.58
CA GLY A 140 -9.73 -9.75 -3.57
C GLY A 140 -10.23 -9.17 -4.89
N ARG A 141 -11.50 -9.37 -5.23
CA ARG A 141 -12.13 -8.67 -6.36
C ARG A 141 -12.86 -7.41 -5.87
N ALA A 142 -12.67 -6.30 -6.56
CA ALA A 142 -13.40 -5.06 -6.33
C ALA A 142 -13.66 -4.36 -7.67
N GLN A 143 -14.69 -3.52 -7.70
CA GLN A 143 -14.95 -2.68 -8.87
C GLN A 143 -13.82 -1.65 -9.00
N ALA A 144 -13.30 -1.47 -10.21
CA ALA A 144 -12.31 -0.44 -10.50
C ALA A 144 -12.54 0.19 -11.87
N PRO A 145 -12.18 1.48 -12.06
CA PRO A 145 -12.19 2.10 -13.37
C PRO A 145 -11.25 1.36 -14.32
N VAL A 146 -11.82 0.86 -15.42
CA VAL A 146 -11.09 0.23 -16.52
C VAL A 146 -11.39 1.01 -17.79
N TRP A 147 -10.36 1.30 -18.57
CA TRP A 147 -10.52 1.95 -19.86
C TRP A 147 -10.98 0.94 -20.91
N ASP A 148 -12.07 1.25 -21.58
CA ASP A 148 -12.41 0.67 -22.86
C ASP A 148 -11.83 1.53 -23.99
N MET A 149 -11.43 0.86 -25.06
CA MET A 149 -10.78 1.48 -26.20
C MET A 149 -11.58 1.19 -27.45
N SER A 150 -12.21 2.22 -28.02
CA SER A 150 -12.91 2.07 -29.29
C SER A 150 -11.94 2.06 -30.49
N ALA A 151 -12.44 1.67 -31.67
CA ALA A 151 -11.68 1.60 -32.91
C ALA A 151 -10.97 2.92 -33.30
N ASN A 152 -11.42 4.07 -32.77
CA ASN A 152 -10.82 5.39 -33.02
C ASN A 152 -9.85 5.83 -31.90
N HIS A 153 -9.31 4.88 -31.12
CA HIS A 153 -8.51 5.12 -29.92
C HIS A 153 -9.22 5.96 -28.84
N HIS A 154 -10.55 6.14 -28.92
CA HIS A 154 -11.29 6.86 -27.89
C HIS A 154 -11.24 6.10 -26.58
N PHE A 155 -10.97 6.83 -25.49
CA PHE A 155 -10.90 6.31 -24.14
C PHE A 155 -12.21 6.61 -23.43
N GLU A 156 -12.93 5.55 -23.07
CA GLU A 156 -14.10 5.69 -22.24
C GLU A 156 -14.02 4.75 -21.03
N PRO A 157 -14.54 5.16 -19.86
CA PRO A 157 -14.66 4.24 -18.75
C PRO A 157 -15.59 3.09 -19.15
N LYS A 158 -15.13 1.84 -18.97
CA LYS A 158 -15.94 0.65 -19.21
C LYS A 158 -17.16 0.65 -18.30
N LYS A 159 -18.34 0.45 -18.90
CA LYS A 159 -19.63 0.37 -18.20
C LYS A 159 -20.33 -0.96 -18.53
N PRO A 160 -20.87 -1.69 -17.53
CA PRO A 160 -20.75 -1.44 -16.10
C PRO A 160 -19.29 -1.56 -15.60
N MET A 161 -18.99 -0.93 -14.44
CA MET A 161 -17.64 -0.95 -13.88
C MET A 161 -17.23 -2.39 -13.57
N PRO A 162 -16.14 -2.91 -14.17
CA PRO A 162 -15.80 -4.30 -14.02
C PRO A 162 -15.15 -4.59 -12.66
N TYR A 163 -15.29 -5.83 -12.21
CA TYR A 163 -14.54 -6.35 -11.07
C TYR A 163 -13.16 -6.80 -11.50
N VAL A 164 -12.13 -6.16 -10.98
CA VAL A 164 -10.72 -6.52 -11.18
C VAL A 164 -10.13 -7.10 -9.89
N ASN A 165 -9.04 -7.84 -10.04
CA ASN A 165 -8.28 -8.30 -8.88
C ASN A 165 -7.56 -7.10 -8.24
N HIS A 166 -7.59 -7.02 -6.92
CA HIS A 166 -6.74 -6.15 -6.11
C HIS A 166 -5.88 -7.04 -5.23
N TYR A 167 -4.61 -6.70 -5.14
CA TYR A 167 -3.61 -7.43 -4.38
C TYR A 167 -3.28 -6.61 -3.13
N SER A 168 -3.52 -7.17 -1.96
CA SER A 168 -3.08 -6.62 -0.68
C SER A 168 -1.83 -7.39 -0.25
N PHE A 169 -0.70 -6.72 -0.29
CA PHE A 169 0.59 -7.21 0.18
C PHE A 169 0.73 -6.86 1.65
N HIS A 170 0.90 -7.87 2.51
CA HIS A 170 1.06 -7.71 3.96
C HIS A 170 2.54 -7.89 4.32
N LEU A 171 3.13 -6.85 4.90
CA LEU A 171 4.56 -6.80 5.19
C LEU A 171 4.80 -6.50 6.67
N LEU A 172 5.91 -6.99 7.17
CA LEU A 172 6.48 -6.59 8.46
C LEU A 172 7.59 -5.57 8.22
N ASP A 173 7.40 -4.38 8.78
CA ASP A 173 8.37 -3.30 8.75
C ASP A 173 8.97 -3.11 10.16
N PRO A 174 10.29 -2.92 10.30
CA PRO A 174 10.92 -2.76 11.61
C PRO A 174 10.45 -1.54 12.40
N GLU A 175 10.00 -0.48 11.72
CA GLU A 175 9.53 0.77 12.35
C GLU A 175 8.02 0.77 12.56
N TRP A 176 7.27 0.25 11.57
CA TRP A 176 5.81 0.34 11.52
C TRP A 176 5.07 -0.94 11.90
N GLY A 177 5.79 -2.05 12.10
CA GLY A 177 5.18 -3.35 12.31
C GLY A 177 4.41 -3.81 11.08
N HIS A 178 3.19 -4.32 11.26
CA HIS A 178 2.39 -4.80 10.14
C HIS A 178 1.84 -3.65 9.30
N ILE A 179 2.30 -3.56 8.05
CA ILE A 179 1.81 -2.62 7.03
C ILE A 179 1.13 -3.37 5.87
N THR A 180 0.28 -2.66 5.12
CA THR A 180 -0.36 -3.21 3.92
C THR A 180 -0.17 -2.30 2.73
N ILE A 181 0.28 -2.87 1.60
CA ILE A 181 0.27 -2.19 0.31
C ILE A 181 -0.85 -2.82 -0.52
N LYS A 182 -1.82 -2.04 -0.97
CA LYS A 182 -2.90 -2.51 -1.84
C LYS A 182 -2.71 -1.98 -3.24
N ILE A 183 -2.70 -2.85 -4.25
CA ILE A 183 -2.51 -2.46 -5.66
C ILE A 183 -3.65 -3.02 -6.52
N SER A 184 -4.21 -2.19 -7.39
CA SER A 184 -5.12 -2.67 -8.44
C SER A 184 -4.36 -3.54 -9.43
N GLY A 185 -4.92 -4.68 -9.81
CA GLY A 185 -4.37 -5.58 -10.82
C GLY A 185 -4.53 -5.11 -12.26
N HIS A 186 -5.17 -3.95 -12.48
CA HIS A 186 -5.40 -3.39 -13.80
C HIS A 186 -4.69 -2.02 -13.96
N PRO A 187 -4.08 -1.75 -15.13
CA PRO A 187 -3.49 -0.43 -15.43
C PRO A 187 -4.47 0.74 -15.16
N PRO A 188 -3.98 1.88 -14.66
CA PRO A 188 -2.57 2.22 -14.38
C PRO A 188 -2.06 1.74 -13.01
N PHE A 189 -2.65 0.69 -12.43
CA PHE A 189 -2.23 0.04 -11.18
C PHE A 189 -2.18 1.01 -9.98
N PRO A 190 -3.26 1.76 -9.69
CA PRO A 190 -3.30 2.59 -8.48
C PRO A 190 -3.03 1.75 -7.24
N ALA A 191 -2.27 2.33 -6.31
CA ALA A 191 -1.87 1.68 -5.08
C ALA A 191 -2.22 2.54 -3.85
N GLN A 192 -2.29 1.89 -2.70
CA GLN A 192 -2.43 2.49 -1.39
C GLN A 192 -1.42 1.85 -0.44
N VAL A 193 -0.68 2.66 0.30
CA VAL A 193 0.11 2.19 1.43
C VAL A 193 -0.67 2.52 2.70
N ILE A 194 -0.92 1.52 3.52
CA ILE A 194 -1.72 1.60 4.73
C ILE A 194 -0.79 1.27 5.90
N LEU A 195 -0.56 2.26 6.74
CA LEU A 195 0.24 2.16 7.95
C LEU A 195 -0.68 2.14 9.18
N ASN A 196 -0.28 1.41 10.21
CA ASN A 196 -0.98 1.34 11.49
C ASN A 196 -0.18 2.11 12.54
N GLY A 197 -0.71 3.22 13.08
CA GLY A 197 0.03 3.99 14.07
C GLY A 197 0.13 3.28 15.41
N HIS A 198 -0.85 2.45 15.79
CA HIS A 198 -0.74 1.62 17.00
C HIS A 198 0.39 0.60 16.90
N GLU A 199 0.63 0.02 15.72
CA GLU A 199 1.77 -0.89 15.51
C GLU A 199 3.10 -0.14 15.50
N TYR A 200 3.13 1.07 14.95
CA TYR A 200 4.30 1.94 15.06
C TYR A 200 4.62 2.24 16.53
N VAL A 201 3.64 2.70 17.31
CA VAL A 201 3.83 2.99 18.74
C VAL A 201 4.31 1.75 19.49
N ALA A 202 3.72 0.58 19.20
CA ALA A 202 4.15 -0.68 19.78
C ALA A 202 5.61 -1.03 19.42
N CYS A 203 6.02 -0.84 18.16
CA CYS A 203 7.40 -1.08 17.73
C CYS A 203 8.39 -0.12 18.38
N GLN A 204 8.08 1.18 18.41
CA GLN A 204 8.93 2.20 19.03
C GLN A 204 9.03 2.02 20.54
N ALA A 205 7.92 1.67 21.22
CA ALA A 205 7.92 1.40 22.65
C ALA A 205 8.82 0.22 23.01
N ARG A 206 8.79 -0.87 22.22
CA ARG A 206 9.71 -2.00 22.40
C ARG A 206 11.17 -1.59 22.23
N LYS A 207 11.48 -0.75 21.24
CA LYS A 207 12.84 -0.21 21.04
C LYS A 207 13.30 0.69 22.18
N ALA A 208 12.38 1.45 22.77
CA ALA A 208 12.63 2.29 23.93
C ALA A 208 12.68 1.51 25.26
N GLY A 209 12.46 0.18 25.25
CA GLY A 209 12.43 -0.65 26.45
C GLY A 209 11.18 -0.46 27.31
N ILE A 210 10.12 0.16 26.78
CA ILE A 210 8.85 0.34 27.47
C ILE A 210 8.06 -0.97 27.35
N SER A 211 7.83 -1.61 28.50
CA SER A 211 7.05 -2.85 28.56
C SER A 211 5.56 -2.53 28.49
N PHE A 212 4.83 -3.25 27.64
CA PHE A 212 3.38 -3.12 27.57
C PHE A 212 2.68 -4.44 27.19
N THR A 213 1.38 -4.51 27.47
CA THR A 213 0.46 -5.50 26.91
C THR A 213 -0.55 -4.81 25.97
N LYS A 214 -1.01 -5.56 24.96
CA LYS A 214 -1.90 -5.05 23.92
C LYS A 214 -3.05 -6.02 23.68
N GLU A 215 -4.26 -5.49 23.64
CA GLU A 215 -5.47 -6.20 23.21
C GLU A 215 -6.03 -5.47 21.98
N GLY A 216 -5.84 -6.05 20.80
CA GLY A 216 -6.13 -5.37 19.53
C GLY A 216 -5.28 -4.11 19.37
N ASN A 217 -5.94 -2.94 19.30
CA ASN A 217 -5.27 -1.63 19.25
C ASN A 217 -5.11 -0.96 20.63
N CYS A 218 -5.65 -1.55 21.70
CA CYS A 218 -5.63 -0.99 23.04
C CYS A 218 -4.35 -1.40 23.80
N PHE A 219 -3.63 -0.41 24.34
CA PHE A 219 -2.53 -0.64 25.29
C PHE A 219 -3.10 -0.69 26.71
N THR A 220 -2.82 -1.75 27.48
CA THR A 220 -3.49 -1.98 28.78
C THR A 220 -2.53 -1.89 29.96
N GLN A 221 -1.54 -2.78 30.07
CA GLN A 221 -0.47 -2.65 31.08
C GLN A 221 0.70 -1.92 30.44
N ILE A 222 1.17 -0.81 31.02
CA ILE A 222 2.25 0.00 30.45
C ILE A 222 3.22 0.38 31.57
N SER A 223 4.52 0.13 31.40
CA SER A 223 5.53 0.46 32.42
C SER A 223 5.87 1.95 32.49
N ASP A 224 5.73 2.67 31.37
CA ASP A 224 5.94 4.12 31.27
C ASP A 224 4.91 4.73 30.31
N ALA A 225 3.77 5.13 30.87
CA ALA A 225 2.67 5.72 30.11
C ALA A 225 3.06 7.08 29.48
N ALA A 226 3.90 7.87 30.16
CA ALA A 226 4.34 9.17 29.64
C ALA A 226 5.32 9.01 28.48
N GLY A 227 6.21 8.02 28.55
CA GLY A 227 7.09 7.64 27.45
C GLY A 227 6.31 7.12 26.23
N LEU A 228 5.28 6.29 26.45
CA LEU A 228 4.41 5.80 25.39
C LEU A 228 3.64 6.95 24.71
N ALA A 229 3.08 7.89 25.49
CA ALA A 229 2.38 9.05 24.97
C ALA A 229 3.29 9.92 24.08
N LYS A 230 4.53 10.20 24.53
CA LYS A 230 5.52 10.94 23.73
C LYS A 230 5.82 10.28 22.39
N ILE A 231 5.89 8.95 22.35
CA ILE A 231 6.09 8.19 21.11
C ILE A 231 4.88 8.37 20.21
N ALA A 232 3.67 8.29 20.75
CA ALA A 232 2.45 8.44 19.99
C ALA A 232 2.26 9.86 19.43
N ASP A 233 2.65 10.87 20.20
CA ASP A 233 2.69 12.29 19.77
C ASP A 233 3.59 12.53 18.56
N THR A 234 4.63 11.70 18.33
CA THR A 234 5.48 11.83 17.14
C THR A 234 4.72 11.64 15.81
N LEU A 235 3.58 10.95 15.84
CA LEU A 235 2.70 10.76 14.68
C LEU A 235 1.61 11.83 14.56
N SER A 236 1.26 12.51 15.64
CA SER A 236 0.13 13.45 15.70
C SER A 236 0.43 14.82 15.08
N GLY A 237 1.70 15.10 14.75
CA GLY A 237 2.13 16.40 14.25
C GLY A 237 2.09 17.49 15.34
N PRO A 238 2.77 18.64 15.14
CA PRO A 238 2.53 19.83 15.95
C PRO A 238 1.16 20.47 15.66
#